data_AF-A0A845SV28-F1
#
_entry.id   AF-A0A845SV28-F1
#
_cell.length_a   1.000
_cell.length_b   1.000
_cell.length_c   1.000
_cell.angle_alpha   90.00
_cell.angle_beta   90.00
_cell.angle_gamma   90.00
#
_symmetry.space_group_name_H-M   'P 1'
#
loop_
_entity.id
_entity.type
_entity.pdbx_description
1 polymer ?
#
loop_
_entity_poly.entity_id
_entity_poly.type
_entity_poly.pdbx_seq_one_letter_code
_entity_poly.pdbx_strand_id
1 'polypeptide(L)'
;MSRDWPPTELQVVSAAMEARGEMGYEEFCAEMERQGCFGRLTRVTLADGNTITTRINGTDEEILAYYRVGSTLNVGAVHDDLVEIAAVEIVANG
;
A
#
# COMPACT_ATOMS: atom_id res chain seq x y z
N MET A 1 -2.61 8.26 14.59
CA MET A 1 -1.91 8.68 15.83
C MET A 1 -0.59 9.34 15.39
N SER A 2 -0.08 10.36 16.10
CA SER A 2 1.13 11.19 15.81
C SER A 2 1.00 12.52 15.06
N ARG A 3 -0.13 12.83 14.40
CA ARG A 3 -0.21 13.98 13.49
C ARG A 3 -0.01 15.37 14.16
N ASP A 4 -0.23 15.48 15.47
CA ASP A 4 -0.17 16.74 16.22
C ASP A 4 0.99 16.80 17.24
N TRP A 5 1.90 15.83 17.24
CA TRP A 5 3.01 15.79 18.18
C TRP A 5 4.26 16.46 17.60
N PRO A 6 4.92 17.37 18.33
CA PRO A 6 6.17 17.97 17.87
C PRO A 6 7.28 16.91 17.77
N PRO A 7 8.22 17.01 16.81
CA PRO A 7 9.26 16.00 16.57
C PRO A 7 10.09 15.64 17.81
N THR A 8 10.31 16.61 18.69
CA THR A 8 11.04 16.43 19.95
C THR A 8 10.31 15.53 20.93
N GLU A 9 8.97 15.60 21.00
CA GLU A 9 8.19 14.73 21.87
C GLU A 9 8.11 13.30 21.32
N LEU A 10 8.07 13.15 19.99
CA LEU A 10 8.15 11.84 19.34
C LEU A 10 9.47 11.14 19.66
N GLN A 11 10.59 11.88 19.64
CA GLN A 11 11.91 11.34 19.99
C GLN A 11 11.99 10.89 21.45
N VAL A 12 11.41 11.65 22.38
CA VAL A 12 11.36 11.27 23.80
C VAL A 12 10.56 9.98 24.01
N VAL A 13 9.41 9.85 23.34
CA VAL A 13 8.60 8.62 23.43
C VAL A 13 9.31 7.44 22.76
N SER A 14 9.92 7.64 21.59
CA SER A 14 10.72 6.60 20.91
C SER A 14 11.83 6.07 21.82
N ALA A 15 12.62 6.96 22.43
CA ALA A 15 13.69 6.57 23.33
C ALA A 15 13.18 5.84 24.59
N ALA A 16 12.01 6.23 25.10
CA ALA A 16 11.39 5.54 26.23
C ALA A 16 10.87 4.14 25.86
N MET A 17 10.36 3.95 24.63
CA MET A 17 9.95 2.65 24.09
C MET A 17 11.16 1.74 23.87
N GLU A 18 12.22 2.24 23.26
CA GLU A 18 13.49 1.51 23.08
C GLU A 18 14.10 1.08 24.42
N ALA A 19 14.11 1.96 25.43
CA ALA A 19 14.60 1.62 26.77
C ALA A 19 13.79 0.52 27.47
N ARG A 20 12.56 0.27 27.03
CA ARG A 20 11.69 -0.83 27.49
C ARG A 20 11.86 -2.11 26.66
N GLY A 21 12.72 -2.09 25.65
CA GLY A 21 12.90 -3.19 24.69
C GLY A 21 11.77 -3.28 23.65
N GLU A 22 11.02 -2.19 23.47
CA GLU A 22 10.01 -2.08 22.41
C GLU A 22 10.62 -1.46 21.14
N MET A 23 9.89 -1.55 20.03
CA MET A 23 10.29 -1.00 18.74
C MET A 23 10.33 0.53 18.78
N GLY A 24 11.45 1.13 18.34
CA GLY A 24 11.58 2.57 18.20
C GLY A 24 10.74 3.14 17.05
N TYR A 25 10.61 4.46 16.96
CA TYR A 25 9.76 5.13 15.95
C TYR A 25 10.18 4.81 14.51
N GLU A 26 11.48 4.89 14.20
CA GLU A 26 11.98 4.61 12.84
C GLU A 26 11.84 3.13 12.48
N GLU A 27 12.10 2.24 13.44
CA GLU A 27 11.90 0.80 13.25
C GLU A 27 10.42 0.47 13.05
N PHE A 28 9.53 1.15 13.78
CA PHE A 28 8.08 1.07 13.60
C PHE A 28 7.64 1.58 12.22
N CYS A 29 8.16 2.72 11.77
CA CYS A 29 7.87 3.25 10.44
C CYS A 29 8.34 2.28 9.34
N ALA A 30 9.57 1.76 9.44
CA ALA A 30 10.10 0.78 8.50
C ALA A 30 9.29 -0.53 8.51
N GLU A 31 8.86 -0.99 9.68
CA GLU A 31 8.00 -2.18 9.80
C GLU A 31 6.60 -1.92 9.23
N MET A 32 6.03 -0.74 9.42
CA MET A 32 4.74 -0.34 8.83
C MET A 32 4.81 -0.23 7.30
N GLU A 33 5.93 0.27 6.75
CA GLU A 33 6.20 0.24 5.32
C GLU A 33 6.36 -1.19 4.80
N ARG A 34 7.10 -2.04 5.54
CA ARG A 34 7.28 -3.46 5.21
C ARG A 34 5.93 -4.19 5.21
N GLN A 35 5.07 -3.92 6.19
CA GLN A 35 3.75 -4.52 6.35
C GLN A 35 2.68 -3.91 5.42
N GLY A 36 3.02 -2.90 4.61
CA GLY A 36 2.08 -2.34 3.63
C GLY A 36 0.97 -1.48 4.23
N CYS A 37 1.16 -0.94 5.45
CA CYS A 37 0.20 -0.03 6.10
C CYS A 37 0.11 1.34 5.41
N PHE A 38 1.09 1.70 4.57
CA PHE A 38 0.96 2.77 3.60
C PHE A 38 0.60 2.13 2.26
N GLY A 39 -0.65 2.30 1.82
CA GLY A 39 -1.15 1.66 0.60
C GLY A 39 -0.13 1.70 -0.56
N ARG A 40 0.12 0.52 -1.14
CA ARG A 40 1.06 0.29 -2.24
C ARG A 40 0.55 0.95 -3.50
N LEU A 41 1.40 1.69 -4.20
CA LEU A 41 1.07 2.20 -5.52
C LEU A 41 1.06 1.02 -6.50
N THR A 42 -0.09 0.73 -7.07
CA THR A 42 -0.30 -0.41 -7.96
C THR A 42 -0.85 0.08 -9.28
N ARG A 43 -0.23 -0.38 -10.37
CA ARG A 43 -0.68 -0.18 -11.74
C ARG A 43 -1.25 -1.47 -12.28
N VAL A 44 -2.49 -1.44 -12.74
CA VAL A 44 -3.19 -2.55 -13.39
C VAL A 44 -3.34 -2.21 -14.87
N THR A 45 -2.87 -3.09 -15.74
CA THR A 45 -3.03 -2.99 -17.20
C THR A 45 -4.12 -3.96 -17.64
N LEU A 46 -5.06 -3.46 -18.42
CA LEU A 46 -6.21 -4.20 -18.92
C LEU A 46 -5.97 -4.70 -20.34
N ALA A 47 -6.72 -5.71 -20.77
CA ALA A 47 -6.57 -6.34 -22.09
C ALA A 47 -6.85 -5.41 -23.28
N ASP A 48 -7.62 -4.34 -23.06
CA ASP A 48 -7.86 -3.27 -24.04
C ASP A 48 -6.71 -2.25 -24.14
N GLY A 49 -5.67 -2.41 -23.32
CA GLY A 49 -4.50 -1.52 -23.25
C GLY A 49 -4.65 -0.35 -22.26
N ASN A 50 -5.81 -0.18 -21.62
CA ASN A 50 -6.00 0.86 -20.61
C ASN A 50 -5.30 0.50 -19.29
N THR A 51 -5.06 1.52 -18.46
CA THR A 51 -4.43 1.33 -17.15
C THR A 51 -5.16 2.06 -16.03
N ILE A 52 -5.17 1.46 -14.84
CA ILE A 52 -5.61 2.07 -13.60
C ILE A 52 -4.44 2.09 -12.63
N THR A 53 -4.13 3.24 -12.06
CA THR A 53 -3.11 3.38 -11.00
C THR A 53 -3.78 3.81 -9.72
N THR A 54 -3.59 3.05 -8.65
CA THR A 54 -4.24 3.29 -7.35
C THR A 54 -3.31 2.96 -6.18
N ARG A 55 -3.58 3.53 -5.01
CA ARG A 55 -2.99 3.06 -3.76
C ARG A 55 -3.92 2.06 -3.09
N ILE A 56 -3.44 0.85 -2.83
CA ILE A 56 -4.22 -0.23 -2.21
C ILE A 56 -3.49 -0.76 -0.98
N ASN A 57 -4.24 -1.03 0.10
CA ASN A 57 -3.69 -1.61 1.32
C ASN A 57 -3.53 -3.12 1.15
N GLY A 58 -2.44 -3.66 1.68
CA GLY A 58 -2.14 -5.10 1.63
C GLY A 58 -0.66 -5.34 1.37
N THR A 59 -0.25 -6.58 1.61
CA THR A 59 1.03 -7.10 1.15
C THR A 59 1.04 -7.24 -0.37
N ASP A 60 2.24 -7.33 -0.96
CA ASP A 60 2.38 -7.51 -2.40
C ASP A 60 1.64 -8.76 -2.90
N GLU A 61 1.69 -9.85 -2.12
CA GLU A 61 1.00 -11.11 -2.41
C GLU A 61 -0.53 -10.96 -2.39
N GLU A 62 -1.08 -10.28 -1.39
CA GLU A 62 -2.52 -10.01 -1.29
C GLU A 62 -3.01 -9.13 -2.44
N ILE A 63 -2.23 -8.12 -2.83
CA ILE A 63 -2.55 -7.21 -3.93
C ILE A 63 -2.53 -7.95 -5.27
N LEU A 64 -1.52 -8.77 -5.51
CA LEU A 64 -1.43 -9.61 -6.71
C LEU A 64 -2.55 -10.66 -6.77
N ALA A 65 -2.97 -11.18 -5.62
CA ALA A 65 -4.12 -12.08 -5.52
C ALA A 65 -5.46 -11.36 -5.77
N TYR A 66 -5.59 -10.12 -5.33
CA TYR A 66 -6.77 -9.28 -5.55
C TYR A 66 -6.93 -8.89 -7.03
N TYR A 67 -5.86 -8.37 -7.65
CA TYR A 67 -5.82 -8.04 -9.08
C TYR A 67 -5.34 -9.22 -9.94
N ARG A 68 -5.77 -10.44 -9.64
CA ARG A 68 -5.27 -11.65 -10.32
C ARG A 68 -5.39 -11.54 -11.84
N VAL A 69 -4.27 -11.68 -12.55
CA VAL A 69 -4.20 -11.72 -14.02
C VAL A 69 -5.16 -12.78 -14.58
N GLY A 70 -5.89 -12.43 -15.64
CA GLY A 70 -6.96 -13.25 -16.23
C GLY A 70 -8.32 -13.12 -15.52
N SER A 71 -8.41 -12.41 -14.39
CA SER A 71 -9.69 -12.01 -13.80
C SER A 71 -10.20 -10.73 -14.46
N THR A 72 -11.47 -10.39 -14.24
CA THR A 72 -12.05 -9.15 -14.77
C THR A 72 -12.13 -8.06 -13.71
N LEU A 73 -11.93 -6.81 -14.15
CA LEU A 73 -12.13 -5.60 -13.37
C LEU A 73 -13.26 -4.79 -14.01
N ASN A 74 -14.19 -4.32 -13.19
CA ASN A 74 -15.21 -3.39 -13.66
C ASN A 74 -14.62 -1.99 -13.83
N VAL A 75 -14.68 -1.46 -15.04
CA VAL A 75 -14.26 -0.09 -15.38
C VAL A 75 -15.43 0.81 -15.78
N GLY A 76 -16.64 0.27 -15.80
CA GLY A 76 -17.85 0.99 -16.16
C GLY A 76 -18.40 1.82 -15.00
N ALA A 77 -18.86 3.03 -15.29
CA ALA A 77 -19.40 3.96 -14.28
C ALA A 77 -20.94 3.95 -14.18
N VAL A 78 -21.63 3.55 -15.25
CA VAL A 78 -23.11 3.56 -15.34
C VAL A 78 -23.67 2.14 -15.49
N HIS A 79 -22.96 1.29 -16.23
CA HIS A 79 -23.21 -0.14 -16.39
C HIS A 79 -21.89 -0.87 -16.21
N ASP A 80 -21.96 -2.17 -15.94
CA ASP A 80 -20.76 -2.99 -15.84
C ASP A 80 -20.05 -3.05 -17.19
N ASP A 81 -18.76 -2.71 -17.17
CA ASP A 81 -17.83 -2.91 -18.28
C ASP A 81 -16.65 -3.70 -17.73
N LEU A 82 -16.76 -5.03 -17.84
CA LEU A 82 -15.79 -5.96 -17.27
C LEU A 82 -14.67 -6.21 -18.27
N VAL A 83 -13.47 -5.76 -17.93
CA VAL A 83 -12.28 -5.94 -18.78
C VAL A 83 -11.28 -6.85 -18.07
N GLU A 84 -10.68 -7.77 -18.82
CA GLU A 84 -9.68 -8.70 -18.29
C GLU A 84 -8.41 -7.95 -17.85
N ILE A 85 -7.88 -8.33 -16.69
CA ILE A 85 -6.59 -7.85 -16.17
C ILE A 85 -5.49 -8.60 -16.92
N ALA A 86 -4.70 -7.87 -17.70
CA ALA A 86 -3.59 -8.41 -18.47
C ALA A 86 -2.24 -8.37 -17.71
N ALA A 87 -2.03 -7.36 -16.86
CA ALA A 87 -0.83 -7.26 -16.03
C ALA A 87 -1.05 -6.43 -14.76
N VAL A 88 -0.23 -6.68 -13.75
CA VAL A 88 -0.19 -5.91 -12.49
C VAL A 88 1.25 -5.61 -12.12
N GLU A 89 1.50 -4.39 -11.68
CA GLU A 89 2.80 -3.91 -11.22
C GLU A 89 2.64 -3.16 -9.90
N ILE A 90 3.46 -3.54 -8.91
CA ILE A 90 3.62 -2.76 -7.68
C ILE A 90 4.75 -1.79 -7.93
N VAL A 91 4.40 -0.51 -8.02
CA VAL A 91 5.32 0.58 -8.31
C VAL A 91 6.06 0.90 -7.01
N ALA A 92 7.40 0.84 -7.05
CA ALA A 92 8.21 1.26 -5.92
C ALA A 92 7.86 2.71 -5.53
N ASN A 93 7.70 2.96 -4.22
CA ASN A 93 7.62 4.34 -3.74
C ASN A 93 8.97 5.00 -4.05
N GLY A 94 8.98 5.94 -5.00
CA GLY A 94 10.15 6.78 -5.28
C GLY A 94 10.39 7.82 -4.20
#